data_AF-A0A8T5LB21-F1
#
_entry.id   AF-A0A8T5LB21-F1
#
_cell.length_a   1.000
_cell.length_b   1.000
_cell.length_c   1.000
_cell.angle_alpha   90.00
_cell.angle_beta   90.00
_cell.angle_gamma   90.00
#
_symmetry.space_group_name_H-M   'P 1'
#
loop_
_entity.id
_entity.type
_entity.pdbx_description
1 polymer ?
#
loop_
_entity_poly.entity_id
_entity_poly.type
_entity_poly.pdbx_seq_one_letter_code
_entity_poly.pdbx_strand_id
1 'polypeptide(L)'
;MSRKLSIEFVKEKIREIAEGYECISEEYINANSKLKFICNHSHEFMMRWGNFSSIRNRCPHCFSLTKRGSSLKLSIEYVKEKTREFAEGYECISNEYVNNHTKLKFICPSAHQFFASWNSFVSSRCPYCAGVKKKTIEEVNEYVKKFGYKCLSEKYVNSKGKLEIMCDKGHIYKTTWGNIQDGCRCSICEIENKSKRVSGSNHHNWKGGVKKKDIPLYDTYALQLNWVDDVRRNPENKKVLQVRCTESNCGKWFCPSTSSVRSRIKVLNGIDTGASNFYCSQKCKNSCAIYNQKKYPRNNKPDNRDRKDQSEWRRLVLDRDNHECQRCGNTKNLIAHHIEGLFVNPLESADIDIGITLCKKCNKLAHKEIGCRTIDLRRESICNESYLHSYCV
;
A
#
# COMPACT_ATOMS: atom_id res chain seq x y z
N MET A 1 -68.10 -26.77 3.02
CA MET A 1 -68.11 -27.36 1.66
C MET A 1 -68.02 -26.22 0.65
N SER A 2 -66.92 -26.10 -0.09
CA SER A 2 -66.80 -25.06 -1.13
C SER A 2 -67.78 -25.38 -2.26
N ARG A 3 -68.64 -24.43 -2.60
CA ARG A 3 -69.60 -24.55 -3.71
C ARG A 3 -68.79 -24.78 -5.00
N LYS A 4 -69.00 -25.91 -5.68
CA LYS A 4 -68.46 -26.11 -7.04
C LYS A 4 -69.02 -24.98 -7.91
N LEU A 5 -68.13 -24.21 -8.53
CA LEU A 5 -68.53 -23.19 -9.52
C LEU A 5 -69.20 -23.93 -10.69
N SER A 6 -70.41 -23.54 -11.07
CA SER A 6 -71.06 -24.06 -12.27
C SER A 6 -70.71 -23.20 -13.49
N ILE A 7 -70.91 -23.72 -14.70
CA ILE A 7 -70.65 -22.97 -15.94
C ILE A 7 -71.60 -21.75 -16.05
N GLU A 8 -72.81 -21.86 -15.53
CA GLU A 8 -73.80 -20.78 -15.46
C GLU A 8 -73.30 -19.64 -14.57
N PHE A 9 -72.74 -19.96 -13.40
CA PHE A 9 -72.13 -18.97 -12.51
C PHE A 9 -70.97 -18.23 -13.19
N VAL A 10 -70.14 -18.95 -13.95
CA VAL A 10 -69.05 -18.34 -14.72
C VAL A 10 -69.60 -17.39 -15.80
N LYS A 11 -70.63 -17.81 -16.56
CA LYS A 11 -71.28 -16.98 -17.59
C LYS A 11 -71.97 -15.74 -17.00
N GLU A 12 -72.57 -15.84 -15.83
CA GLU A 12 -73.13 -14.70 -15.10
C GLU A 12 -72.05 -13.72 -14.65
N LYS A 13 -70.98 -14.20 -14.02
CA LYS A 13 -69.88 -13.34 -13.55
C LYS A 13 -69.15 -12.61 -14.68
N ILE A 14 -69.04 -13.21 -15.86
CA ILE A 14 -68.44 -12.55 -17.04
C ILE A 14 -69.26 -11.32 -17.44
N ARG A 15 -70.60 -11.44 -17.46
CA ARG A 15 -71.50 -10.33 -17.76
C ARG A 15 -71.35 -9.18 -16.75
N GLU A 16 -71.03 -9.47 -15.49
CA GLU A 16 -70.77 -8.45 -14.47
C GLU A 16 -69.39 -7.78 -14.57
N ILE A 17 -68.33 -8.54 -14.84
CA ILE A 17 -66.94 -8.03 -14.72
C ILE A 17 -66.28 -7.63 -16.04
N ALA A 18 -66.84 -8.09 -17.17
CA ALA A 18 -66.22 -7.98 -18.49
C ALA A 18 -67.28 -7.79 -19.59
N GLU A 19 -67.79 -6.56 -19.71
CA GLU A 19 -68.62 -6.16 -20.84
C GLU A 19 -67.91 -6.47 -22.16
N GLY A 20 -68.62 -7.16 -23.06
CA GLY A 20 -68.08 -7.52 -24.36
C GLY A 20 -67.23 -8.79 -24.44
N TYR A 21 -67.42 -9.69 -23.49
CA TYR A 21 -66.83 -11.03 -23.50
C TYR A 21 -67.93 -12.08 -23.32
N GLU A 22 -67.80 -13.19 -24.03
CA GLU A 22 -68.71 -14.33 -23.93
C GLU A 22 -67.92 -15.63 -23.73
N CYS A 23 -68.41 -16.48 -22.83
CA CYS A 23 -67.88 -17.83 -22.63
C CYS A 23 -68.67 -18.82 -23.47
N ILE A 24 -68.00 -19.45 -24.43
CA ILE A 24 -68.59 -20.42 -25.37
C ILE A 24 -68.39 -21.87 -24.91
N SER A 25 -67.78 -22.09 -23.74
CA SER A 25 -67.69 -23.43 -23.15
C SER A 25 -69.05 -23.87 -22.58
N GLU A 26 -69.38 -25.15 -22.81
CA GLU A 26 -70.61 -25.78 -22.34
C GLU A 26 -70.48 -26.33 -20.91
N GLU A 27 -69.27 -26.64 -20.45
CA GLU A 27 -69.03 -27.21 -19.12
C GLU A 27 -67.84 -26.54 -18.41
N TYR A 28 -67.91 -26.50 -17.08
CA TYR A 28 -66.79 -26.10 -16.21
C TYR A 28 -66.39 -27.26 -15.30
N ILE A 29 -65.24 -27.86 -15.58
CA ILE A 29 -64.78 -29.07 -14.89
C ILE A 29 -64.12 -28.73 -13.56
N ASN A 30 -63.15 -27.81 -13.55
CA ASN A 30 -62.44 -27.34 -12.36
C ASN A 30 -61.60 -26.08 -12.64
N ALA A 31 -60.98 -25.50 -11.59
CA ALA A 31 -60.17 -24.27 -11.68
C ALA A 31 -58.95 -24.35 -12.63
N ASN A 32 -58.46 -25.56 -12.91
CA ASN A 32 -57.32 -25.78 -13.80
C ASN A 32 -57.73 -26.00 -15.26
N SER A 33 -59.00 -26.33 -15.51
CA SER A 33 -59.55 -26.48 -16.85
C SER A 33 -59.61 -25.13 -17.58
N LYS A 34 -59.33 -25.16 -18.88
CA LYS A 34 -59.41 -23.98 -19.74
C LYS A 34 -60.83 -23.89 -20.29
N LEU A 35 -61.38 -22.68 -20.27
CA LEU A 35 -62.63 -22.32 -20.92
C LEU A 35 -62.33 -21.58 -22.22
N LYS A 36 -63.23 -21.71 -23.19
CA LYS A 36 -63.20 -20.98 -24.45
C LYS A 36 -63.99 -19.68 -24.30
N PHE A 37 -63.41 -18.58 -24.76
CA PHE A 37 -64.00 -17.26 -24.73
C PHE A 37 -63.92 -16.58 -26.09
N ILE A 38 -64.86 -15.69 -26.35
CA ILE A 38 -64.83 -14.74 -27.46
C ILE A 38 -64.93 -13.32 -26.91
N CYS A 39 -64.18 -12.37 -27.47
CA CYS A 39 -64.25 -10.95 -27.10
C CYS A 39 -64.93 -10.11 -28.19
N ASN A 40 -65.24 -8.85 -27.91
CA ASN A 40 -65.82 -7.90 -28.86
C ASN A 40 -65.06 -7.67 -30.17
N HIS A 41 -63.79 -8.05 -30.22
CA HIS A 41 -62.99 -8.04 -31.46
C HIS A 41 -63.03 -9.38 -32.21
N SER A 42 -63.98 -10.25 -31.86
CA SER A 42 -64.18 -11.59 -32.44
C SER A 42 -62.98 -12.54 -32.31
N HIS A 43 -62.07 -12.28 -31.35
CA HIS A 43 -60.99 -13.20 -31.06
C HIS A 43 -61.48 -14.35 -30.18
N GLU A 44 -61.35 -15.57 -30.67
CA GLU A 44 -61.55 -16.79 -29.90
C GLU A 44 -60.25 -17.21 -29.20
N PHE A 45 -60.31 -17.46 -27.88
CA PHE A 45 -59.14 -17.89 -27.12
C PHE A 45 -59.52 -18.78 -25.94
N MET A 46 -58.54 -19.57 -25.47
CA MET A 46 -58.69 -20.47 -24.33
C MET A 46 -57.91 -19.98 -23.12
N MET A 47 -58.55 -19.90 -21.96
CA MET A 47 -57.91 -19.47 -20.71
C MET A 47 -58.57 -20.09 -19.47
N ARG A 48 -57.84 -20.16 -18.35
CA ARG A 48 -58.43 -20.56 -17.06
C ARG A 48 -59.31 -19.45 -16.50
N TRP A 49 -60.41 -19.82 -15.83
CA TRP A 49 -61.31 -18.86 -15.18
C TRP A 49 -60.59 -17.94 -14.18
N GLY A 50 -59.68 -18.48 -13.36
CA GLY A 50 -58.91 -17.67 -12.41
C GLY A 50 -58.06 -16.59 -13.08
N ASN A 51 -57.52 -16.86 -14.27
CA ASN A 51 -56.74 -15.87 -15.03
C ASN A 51 -57.65 -14.83 -15.70
N PHE A 52 -58.82 -15.26 -16.21
CA PHE A 52 -59.80 -14.35 -16.79
C PHE A 52 -60.35 -13.35 -15.76
N SER A 53 -60.69 -13.83 -14.56
CA SER A 53 -61.32 -13.04 -13.50
C SER A 53 -60.36 -12.09 -12.78
N SER A 54 -59.07 -12.40 -12.73
CA SER A 54 -58.07 -11.61 -11.98
C SER A 54 -57.33 -10.54 -12.81
N ILE A 55 -57.40 -10.57 -14.14
CA ILE A 55 -56.56 -9.74 -15.03
C ILE A 55 -57.36 -8.61 -15.70
N ARG A 56 -56.76 -7.40 -15.79
CA ARG A 56 -57.29 -6.25 -16.59
C ARG A 56 -57.24 -6.46 -18.11
N ASN A 57 -56.32 -7.30 -18.61
CA ASN A 57 -56.11 -7.60 -20.04
C ASN A 57 -56.60 -9.02 -20.41
N ARG A 58 -57.91 -9.18 -20.61
CA ARG A 58 -58.58 -10.48 -20.68
C ARG A 58 -58.44 -11.23 -22.00
N CYS A 59 -58.14 -10.51 -23.09
CA CYS A 59 -57.88 -11.12 -24.41
C CYS A 59 -56.37 -11.05 -24.74
N PRO A 60 -55.68 -12.19 -24.94
CA PRO A 60 -54.27 -12.23 -25.32
C PRO A 60 -53.99 -11.53 -26.66
N HIS A 61 -54.91 -11.63 -27.63
CA HIS A 61 -54.76 -11.01 -28.95
C HIS A 61 -54.87 -9.49 -28.86
N CYS A 62 -55.90 -8.96 -28.19
CA CYS A 62 -56.01 -7.52 -27.94
C CYS A 62 -54.82 -6.99 -27.13
N PHE A 63 -54.29 -7.77 -26.17
CA PHE A 63 -53.11 -7.39 -25.40
C PHE A 63 -51.84 -7.30 -26.26
N SER A 64 -51.63 -8.24 -27.20
CA SER A 64 -50.47 -8.21 -28.11
C SER A 64 -50.43 -6.98 -29.03
N LEU A 65 -51.58 -6.34 -29.26
CA LEU A 65 -51.71 -5.11 -30.05
C LEU A 65 -51.47 -3.83 -29.23
N THR A 66 -51.31 -3.93 -27.90
CA THR A 66 -51.01 -2.76 -27.05
C THR A 66 -49.53 -2.38 -27.12
N LYS A 67 -49.22 -1.07 -26.99
CA LYS A 67 -47.85 -0.52 -27.00
C LYS A 67 -46.85 -1.18 -26.02
N ARG A 68 -47.30 -1.99 -25.05
CA ARG A 68 -46.42 -2.76 -24.13
C ARG A 68 -46.13 -4.20 -24.58
N GLY A 69 -46.93 -4.76 -25.49
CA GLY A 69 -46.76 -6.12 -26.02
C GLY A 69 -46.01 -6.19 -27.36
N SER A 70 -46.00 -5.09 -28.13
CA SER A 70 -45.22 -4.97 -29.36
C SER A 70 -43.84 -4.39 -29.08
N SER A 71 -42.80 -5.21 -29.02
CA SER A 71 -41.45 -4.71 -29.31
C SER A 71 -41.45 -4.29 -30.79
N LEU A 72 -41.61 -3.00 -31.06
CA LEU A 72 -41.35 -2.45 -32.39
C LEU A 72 -39.93 -2.87 -32.76
N LYS A 73 -39.79 -3.86 -33.65
CA LYS A 73 -38.50 -4.14 -34.30
C LYS A 73 -38.14 -2.86 -35.04
N LEU A 74 -37.18 -2.12 -34.51
CA LEU A 74 -36.61 -0.97 -35.19
C LEU A 74 -36.09 -1.47 -36.54
N SER A 75 -36.60 -0.98 -37.66
CA SER A 75 -36.11 -1.36 -38.98
C SER A 75 -34.80 -0.63 -39.29
N ILE A 76 -34.02 -1.10 -40.27
CA ILE A 76 -32.80 -0.40 -40.69
C ILE A 76 -33.12 0.99 -41.27
N GLU A 77 -34.29 1.14 -41.90
CA GLU A 77 -34.81 2.40 -42.40
C GLU A 77 -35.05 3.39 -41.26
N TYR A 78 -35.66 2.94 -40.16
CA TYR A 78 -35.86 3.76 -38.97
C TYR A 78 -34.52 4.26 -38.41
N VAL A 79 -33.50 3.40 -38.34
CA VAL A 79 -32.16 3.77 -37.88
C VAL A 79 -31.53 4.81 -38.82
N LYS A 80 -31.62 4.62 -40.15
CA LYS A 80 -31.10 5.58 -41.14
C LYS A 80 -31.80 6.92 -41.10
N GLU A 81 -33.12 6.93 -40.92
CA GLU A 81 -33.93 8.15 -40.79
C GLU A 81 -33.56 8.91 -39.50
N LYS A 82 -33.59 8.23 -38.36
CA LYS A 82 -33.28 8.85 -37.07
C LYS A 82 -31.83 9.34 -36.98
N THR A 83 -30.88 8.60 -37.57
CA THR A 83 -29.48 9.05 -37.66
C THR A 83 -29.38 10.42 -38.34
N ARG A 84 -30.10 10.63 -39.45
CA ARG A 84 -30.13 11.92 -40.17
C ARG A 84 -30.83 13.02 -39.36
N GLU A 85 -31.88 12.67 -38.60
CA GLU A 85 -32.66 13.63 -37.81
C GLU A 85 -31.91 14.16 -36.58
N PHE A 86 -31.27 13.30 -35.79
CA PHE A 86 -30.66 13.70 -34.50
C PHE A 86 -29.13 13.84 -34.52
N ALA A 87 -28.45 13.34 -35.56
CA ALA A 87 -27.00 13.34 -35.65
C ALA A 87 -26.58 13.96 -36.99
N GLU A 88 -26.61 15.28 -37.04
CA GLU A 88 -26.26 16.07 -38.21
C GLU A 88 -24.88 15.68 -38.77
N GLY A 89 -24.84 15.36 -40.07
CA GLY A 89 -23.66 14.92 -40.79
C GLY A 89 -23.17 13.49 -40.49
N TYR A 90 -23.93 12.68 -39.76
CA TYR A 90 -23.66 11.24 -39.62
C TYR A 90 -24.46 10.42 -40.62
N GLU A 91 -23.83 9.37 -41.16
CA GLU A 91 -24.45 8.46 -42.12
C GLU A 91 -24.35 7.00 -41.65
N CYS A 92 -25.48 6.28 -41.63
CA CYS A 92 -25.51 4.84 -41.36
C CYS A 92 -25.45 4.06 -42.68
N ILE A 93 -24.35 3.33 -42.89
CA ILE A 93 -24.07 2.58 -44.12
C ILE A 93 -24.38 1.08 -44.01
N SER A 94 -24.87 0.61 -42.88
CA SER A 94 -25.35 -0.77 -42.72
C SER A 94 -26.67 -1.02 -43.47
N ASN A 95 -26.85 -2.24 -43.96
CA ASN A 95 -28.04 -2.68 -44.70
C ASN A 95 -29.00 -3.54 -43.86
N GLU A 96 -28.57 -4.02 -42.70
CA GLU A 96 -29.36 -4.91 -41.85
C GLU A 96 -29.29 -4.47 -40.38
N TYR A 97 -30.42 -4.59 -39.68
CA TYR A 97 -30.51 -4.42 -38.23
C TYR A 97 -31.37 -5.53 -37.64
N VAL A 98 -30.75 -6.45 -36.91
CA VAL A 98 -31.43 -7.63 -36.36
C VAL A 98 -31.96 -7.35 -34.95
N ASN A 99 -31.14 -6.69 -34.11
CA ASN A 99 -31.44 -6.39 -32.72
C ASN A 99 -30.55 -5.25 -32.18
N ASN A 100 -30.77 -4.84 -30.93
CA ASN A 100 -30.01 -3.81 -30.21
C ASN A 100 -28.52 -4.13 -29.96
N HIS A 101 -28.09 -5.39 -30.15
CA HIS A 101 -26.69 -5.81 -30.07
C HIS A 101 -26.00 -5.82 -31.44
N THR A 102 -26.75 -5.66 -32.53
CA THR A 102 -26.22 -5.63 -33.89
C THR A 102 -25.33 -4.40 -34.05
N LYS A 103 -24.08 -4.61 -34.47
CA LYS A 103 -23.14 -3.51 -34.73
C LYS A 103 -23.41 -2.95 -36.12
N LEU A 104 -23.86 -1.71 -36.16
CA LEU A 104 -24.08 -0.94 -37.37
C LEU A 104 -22.82 -0.14 -37.72
N LYS A 105 -22.57 0.06 -39.00
CA LYS A 105 -21.45 0.81 -39.53
C LYS A 105 -21.91 2.25 -39.84
N PHE A 106 -21.20 3.23 -39.28
CA PHE A 106 -21.48 4.65 -39.42
C PHE A 106 -20.27 5.41 -39.98
N ILE A 107 -20.55 6.53 -40.63
CA ILE A 107 -19.59 7.55 -41.05
C ILE A 107 -19.93 8.85 -40.31
N CYS A 108 -18.94 9.49 -39.69
CA CYS A 108 -19.13 10.80 -39.03
C CYS A 108 -18.77 11.97 -39.97
N PRO A 109 -19.07 13.23 -39.61
CA PRO A 109 -18.71 14.41 -40.41
C PRO A 109 -17.21 14.52 -40.70
N SER A 110 -16.35 14.07 -39.78
CA SER A 110 -14.90 14.01 -39.97
C SER A 110 -14.42 12.78 -40.77
N ALA A 111 -15.32 12.14 -41.53
CA ALA A 111 -15.08 10.97 -42.39
C ALA A 111 -14.59 9.67 -41.69
N HIS A 112 -14.65 9.57 -40.36
CA HIS A 112 -14.30 8.32 -39.68
C HIS A 112 -15.37 7.25 -39.88
N GLN A 113 -14.95 6.05 -40.30
CA GLN A 113 -15.79 4.87 -40.36
C GLN A 113 -15.68 4.07 -39.05
N PHE A 114 -16.81 3.74 -38.43
CA PHE A 114 -16.83 3.01 -37.16
C PHE A 114 -18.04 2.09 -37.00
N PHE A 115 -17.90 1.09 -36.13
CA PHE A 115 -18.97 0.17 -35.78
C PHE A 115 -19.51 0.49 -34.39
N ALA A 116 -20.82 0.59 -34.23
CA ALA A 116 -21.49 0.80 -32.96
C ALA A 116 -22.87 0.13 -32.94
N SER A 117 -23.34 -0.31 -31.78
CA SER A 117 -24.76 -0.64 -31.63
C SER A 117 -25.60 0.64 -31.63
N TRP A 118 -26.88 0.53 -31.95
CA TRP A 118 -27.79 1.68 -31.96
C TRP A 118 -27.76 2.47 -30.65
N ASN A 119 -27.88 1.79 -29.51
CA ASN A 119 -27.87 2.44 -28.19
C ASN A 119 -26.53 3.15 -27.91
N SER A 120 -25.40 2.57 -28.32
CA SER A 120 -24.07 3.15 -28.13
C SER A 120 -23.84 4.36 -29.04
N PHE A 121 -24.34 4.31 -30.28
CA PHE A 121 -24.31 5.45 -31.19
C PHE A 121 -25.14 6.62 -30.64
N VAL A 122 -26.33 6.33 -30.11
CA VAL A 122 -27.21 7.32 -29.48
C VAL A 122 -26.52 8.01 -28.30
N SER A 123 -25.74 7.27 -27.49
CA SER A 123 -25.08 7.83 -26.30
C SER A 123 -23.74 8.53 -26.57
N SER A 124 -22.89 7.99 -27.46
CA SER A 124 -21.46 8.35 -27.50
C SER A 124 -20.90 8.63 -28.89
N ARG A 125 -21.75 8.65 -29.93
CA ARG A 125 -21.43 9.07 -31.32
C ARG A 125 -20.10 8.48 -31.83
N CYS A 126 -19.28 9.27 -32.53
CA CYS A 126 -18.03 8.80 -33.11
C CYS A 126 -16.92 8.63 -32.04
N PRO A 127 -16.38 7.41 -31.83
CA PRO A 127 -15.32 7.19 -30.86
C PRO A 127 -13.98 7.83 -31.24
N TYR A 128 -13.78 8.17 -32.52
CA TYR A 128 -12.59 8.87 -33.00
C TYR A 128 -12.67 10.37 -32.66
N CYS A 129 -13.80 11.02 -32.98
CA CYS A 129 -14.03 12.43 -32.63
C CYS A 129 -14.08 12.65 -31.11
N ALA A 130 -14.68 11.71 -30.38
CA ALA A 130 -14.71 11.75 -28.93
C ALA A 130 -13.36 11.42 -28.25
N GLY A 131 -12.34 10.99 -29.02
CA GLY A 131 -11.02 10.60 -28.48
C GLY A 131 -11.04 9.34 -27.61
N VAL A 132 -12.14 8.57 -27.64
CA VAL A 132 -12.33 7.36 -26.81
C VAL A 132 -11.75 6.11 -27.46
N LYS A 133 -11.47 6.14 -28.78
CA LYS A 133 -10.83 5.02 -29.46
C LYS A 133 -9.44 4.75 -28.86
N LYS A 134 -9.21 3.50 -28.45
CA LYS A 134 -7.90 3.03 -28.00
C LYS A 134 -6.87 3.26 -29.10
N LYS A 135 -5.77 3.93 -28.74
CA LYS A 135 -4.61 4.10 -29.60
C LYS A 135 -3.88 2.79 -29.79
N THR A 136 -3.23 2.61 -30.94
CA THR A 136 -2.37 1.47 -31.20
C THR A 136 -0.98 1.69 -30.59
N ILE A 137 -0.19 0.62 -30.44
CA ILE A 137 1.17 0.75 -29.90
C ILE A 137 2.06 1.57 -30.85
N GLU A 138 1.80 1.52 -32.15
CA GLU A 138 2.48 2.30 -33.17
C GLU A 138 2.23 3.79 -33.00
N GLU A 139 0.98 4.21 -32.75
CA GLU A 139 0.64 5.61 -32.48
C GLU A 139 1.30 6.11 -31.18
N VAL A 140 1.41 5.25 -30.16
CA VAL A 140 2.14 5.54 -28.92
C VAL A 140 3.63 5.73 -29.22
N ASN A 141 4.22 4.85 -30.02
CA ASN A 141 5.64 4.89 -30.42
C ASN A 141 5.97 6.19 -31.16
N GLU A 142 5.15 6.57 -32.14
CA GLU A 142 5.32 7.83 -32.88
C GLU A 142 5.22 9.05 -31.97
N TYR A 143 4.28 9.05 -31.01
CA TYR A 143 4.11 10.15 -30.08
C TYR A 143 5.32 10.33 -29.17
N VAL A 144 5.80 9.26 -28.52
CA VAL A 144 6.95 9.36 -27.60
C VAL A 144 8.25 9.69 -28.35
N LYS A 145 8.38 9.26 -29.61
CA LYS A 145 9.54 9.55 -30.46
C LYS A 145 9.70 11.06 -30.73
N LYS A 146 8.61 11.82 -30.82
CA LYS A 146 8.65 13.31 -30.95
C LYS A 146 9.37 14.00 -29.79
N PHE A 147 9.42 13.36 -28.63
CA PHE A 147 10.09 13.87 -27.44
C PHE A 147 11.49 13.26 -27.23
N GLY A 148 11.97 12.42 -28.15
CA GLY A 148 13.25 11.70 -28.00
C GLY A 148 13.17 10.45 -27.12
N TYR A 149 11.97 9.95 -26.82
CA TYR A 149 11.75 8.77 -25.98
C TYR A 149 11.51 7.53 -26.87
N LYS A 150 11.83 6.34 -26.35
CA LYS A 150 11.55 5.05 -27.00
C LYS A 150 10.64 4.21 -26.12
N CYS A 151 9.52 3.73 -26.65
CA CYS A 151 8.68 2.76 -25.94
C CYS A 151 9.21 1.35 -26.17
N LEU A 152 9.37 0.59 -25.10
CA LEU A 152 9.89 -0.78 -25.07
C LEU A 152 8.77 -1.81 -24.95
N SER A 153 7.55 -1.39 -24.62
CA SER A 153 6.40 -2.28 -24.53
C SER A 153 5.92 -2.73 -25.92
N GLU A 154 5.74 -4.03 -26.09
CA GLU A 154 5.25 -4.63 -27.35
C GLU A 154 3.74 -4.39 -27.57
N LYS A 155 2.97 -4.18 -26.49
CA LYS A 155 1.50 -4.07 -26.55
C LYS A 155 0.97 -2.98 -25.64
N TYR A 156 -0.05 -2.27 -26.13
CA TYR A 156 -0.87 -1.34 -25.35
C TYR A 156 -2.28 -1.91 -25.18
N VAL A 157 -2.66 -2.23 -23.94
CA VAL A 157 -3.92 -2.92 -23.64
C VAL A 157 -5.07 -1.93 -23.35
N ASN A 158 -4.80 -0.91 -22.52
CA ASN A 158 -5.76 0.12 -22.11
C ASN A 158 -5.04 1.30 -21.44
N SER A 159 -5.78 2.37 -21.12
CA SER A 159 -5.27 3.61 -20.50
C SER A 159 -4.66 3.42 -19.11
N LYS A 160 -5.06 2.38 -18.37
CA LYS A 160 -4.50 2.03 -17.06
C LYS A 160 -3.26 1.13 -17.16
N GLY A 161 -3.05 0.52 -18.32
CA GLY A 161 -1.89 -0.32 -18.61
C GLY A 161 -0.61 0.51 -18.54
N LYS A 162 0.39 -0.01 -17.84
CA LYS A 162 1.71 0.63 -17.76
C LYS A 162 2.52 0.27 -19.01
N LEU A 163 3.15 1.29 -19.59
CA LEU A 163 4.11 1.21 -20.67
C LEU A 163 5.52 1.39 -20.10
N GLU A 164 6.46 0.62 -20.61
CA GLU A 164 7.89 0.78 -20.36
C GLU A 164 8.48 1.72 -21.40
N ILE A 165 8.99 2.85 -20.94
CA ILE A 165 9.54 3.91 -21.79
C ILE A 165 11.00 4.18 -21.39
N MET A 166 11.86 4.36 -22.38
CA MET A 166 13.23 4.82 -22.24
C MET A 166 13.33 6.30 -22.64
N CYS A 167 13.90 7.14 -21.78
CA CYS A 167 14.15 8.55 -22.11
C CYS A 167 15.44 8.75 -22.91
N ASP A 168 15.65 9.98 -23.38
CA ASP A 168 16.86 10.48 -24.05
C ASP A 168 18.15 10.22 -23.27
N LYS A 169 18.11 10.34 -21.93
CA LYS A 169 19.23 10.00 -21.03
C LYS A 169 19.42 8.51 -20.75
N GLY A 170 18.62 7.63 -21.36
CA GLY A 170 18.72 6.18 -21.20
C GLY A 170 17.99 5.59 -19.99
N HIS A 171 17.25 6.38 -19.21
CA HIS A 171 16.48 5.85 -18.09
C HIS A 171 15.25 5.06 -18.57
N ILE A 172 15.09 3.83 -18.07
CA ILE A 172 13.92 2.99 -18.31
C ILE A 172 12.95 3.14 -17.13
N TYR A 173 11.70 3.50 -17.41
CA TYR A 173 10.68 3.68 -16.37
C TYR A 173 9.29 3.25 -16.86
N LYS A 174 8.40 2.94 -15.91
CA LYS A 174 7.02 2.53 -16.16
C LYS A 174 6.07 3.70 -15.94
N THR A 175 5.22 3.99 -16.92
CA THR A 175 4.19 5.06 -16.81
C THR A 175 2.92 4.69 -17.57
N THR A 176 1.83 5.41 -17.34
CA THR A 176 0.57 5.23 -18.09
C THR A 176 0.54 6.15 -19.31
N TRP A 177 -0.29 5.80 -20.30
CA TRP A 177 -0.51 6.65 -21.48
C TRP A 177 -1.07 8.03 -21.09
N GLY A 178 -2.02 8.09 -20.15
CA GLY A 178 -2.59 9.36 -19.66
C GLY A 178 -1.51 10.31 -19.13
N ASN A 179 -0.61 9.82 -18.27
CA ASN A 179 0.48 10.64 -17.73
C ASN A 179 1.41 11.20 -18.83
N ILE A 180 1.66 10.43 -19.89
CA ILE A 180 2.47 10.89 -21.03
C ILE A 180 1.76 12.03 -21.77
N GLN A 181 0.45 11.92 -21.95
CA GLN A 181 -0.40 12.95 -22.58
C GLN A 181 -0.46 14.22 -21.73
N ASP A 182 -0.59 14.09 -20.41
CA ASP A 182 -0.65 15.20 -19.44
C ASP A 182 0.67 15.95 -19.27
N GLY A 183 1.70 15.59 -20.05
CA GLY A 183 2.99 16.28 -20.03
C GLY A 183 3.98 15.72 -19.01
N CYS A 184 3.63 14.68 -18.24
CA CYS A 184 4.59 14.02 -17.37
C CYS A 184 5.68 13.34 -18.21
N ARG A 185 6.93 13.49 -17.78
CA ARG A 185 8.12 12.95 -18.46
C ARG A 185 8.87 12.00 -17.53
N CYS A 186 10.13 11.70 -17.83
CA CYS A 186 10.94 10.80 -17.02
C CYS A 186 11.04 11.28 -15.57
N SER A 187 10.44 10.51 -14.65
CA SER A 187 10.47 10.80 -13.21
C SER A 187 11.89 10.76 -12.65
N ILE A 188 12.76 9.92 -13.19
CA ILE A 188 14.16 9.82 -12.78
C ILE A 188 14.90 11.12 -13.14
N CYS A 189 14.76 11.60 -14.37
CA CYS A 189 15.32 12.90 -14.79
C CYS A 189 14.79 14.07 -13.93
N GLU A 190 13.51 14.03 -13.57
CA GLU A 190 12.90 15.06 -12.73
C GLU A 190 13.49 15.06 -11.31
N ILE A 191 13.67 13.88 -10.71
CA ILE A 191 14.30 13.73 -9.39
C ILE A 191 15.75 14.23 -9.43
N GLU A 192 16.52 13.86 -10.46
CA GLU A 192 17.89 14.34 -10.63
C GLU A 192 17.96 15.86 -10.75
N ASN A 193 17.09 16.46 -11.56
CA ASN A 193 17.05 17.91 -11.75
C ASN A 193 16.61 18.64 -10.48
N LYS A 194 15.62 18.11 -9.74
CA LYS A 194 15.22 18.65 -8.43
C LYS A 194 16.40 18.57 -7.48
N SER A 195 17.06 17.42 -7.37
CA SER A 195 18.21 17.21 -6.49
C SER A 195 19.36 18.19 -6.76
N LYS A 196 19.64 18.52 -8.03
CA LYS A 196 20.64 19.54 -8.40
C LYS A 196 20.26 20.97 -8.03
N ARG A 197 18.97 21.31 -7.97
CA ARG A 197 18.49 22.63 -7.52
C ARG A 197 18.56 22.79 -6.00
N VAL A 198 18.41 21.70 -5.25
CA VAL A 198 18.42 21.70 -3.76
C VAL A 198 19.76 21.28 -3.13
N SER A 199 20.78 20.93 -3.93
CA SER A 199 22.08 20.48 -3.43
C SER A 199 23.25 20.97 -4.29
N GLY A 200 24.46 20.99 -3.72
CA GLY A 200 25.68 21.44 -4.40
C GLY A 200 25.88 22.96 -4.40
N SER A 201 26.84 23.42 -5.21
CA SER A 201 27.34 24.81 -5.24
C SER A 201 26.32 25.90 -5.51
N ASN A 202 25.19 25.52 -6.11
CA ASN A 202 24.19 26.46 -6.61
C ASN A 202 23.08 26.77 -5.59
N HIS A 203 23.09 26.13 -4.41
CA HIS A 203 22.10 26.38 -3.37
C HIS A 203 22.54 27.53 -2.45
N HIS A 204 21.68 28.51 -2.17
CA HIS A 204 22.00 29.69 -1.33
C HIS A 204 22.53 29.36 0.09
N ASN A 205 22.21 28.18 0.64
CA ASN A 205 22.76 27.67 1.90
C ASN A 205 24.05 26.83 1.75
N TRP A 206 24.65 26.75 0.55
CA TRP A 206 25.88 25.98 0.30
C TRP A 206 27.12 26.83 0.63
N LYS A 207 27.89 26.39 1.63
CA LYS A 207 29.21 26.94 1.97
C LYS A 207 30.21 25.79 2.09
N GLY A 208 30.77 25.35 0.96
CA GLY A 208 31.83 24.34 0.96
C GLY A 208 31.40 22.92 1.41
N GLY A 209 30.12 22.56 1.22
CA GLY A 209 29.65 21.18 1.44
C GLY A 209 28.91 20.90 2.76
N VAL A 210 28.69 21.88 3.64
CA VAL A 210 27.86 21.70 4.84
C VAL A 210 26.81 22.82 4.96
N LYS A 211 25.54 22.45 5.18
CA LYS A 211 24.46 23.42 5.50
C LYS A 211 24.76 24.01 6.89
N LYS A 212 24.70 25.34 7.06
CA LYS A 212 24.99 26.05 8.34
C LYS A 212 24.32 25.46 9.60
N LYS A 213 23.17 24.79 9.44
CA LYS A 213 22.37 24.19 10.53
C LYS A 213 22.76 22.75 10.90
N ASP A 214 23.68 22.11 10.18
CA ASP A 214 23.98 20.68 10.31
C ASP A 214 25.42 20.37 10.72
N ILE A 215 26.17 21.38 11.18
CA ILE A 215 27.53 21.21 11.71
C ILE A 215 27.47 20.84 13.20
N PRO A 216 27.93 19.64 13.60
CA PRO A 216 28.00 19.28 15.00
C PRO A 216 29.11 20.06 15.72
N LEU A 217 28.78 20.66 16.86
CA LEU A 217 29.73 21.35 17.72
C LEU A 217 30.47 20.35 18.61
N TYR A 218 31.79 20.49 18.72
CA TYR A 218 32.63 19.61 19.53
C TYR A 218 32.18 19.61 21.00
N ASP A 219 32.04 20.80 21.59
CA ASP A 219 31.69 20.97 23.01
C ASP A 219 30.30 20.42 23.36
N THR A 220 29.41 20.25 22.38
CA THR A 220 28.08 19.69 22.59
C THR A 220 28.07 18.16 22.59
N TYR A 221 28.90 17.53 21.75
CA TYR A 221 28.74 16.11 21.41
C TYR A 221 29.94 15.23 21.78
N ALA A 222 31.14 15.79 21.97
CA ALA A 222 32.37 15.00 22.14
C ALA A 222 32.31 14.07 23.37
N LEU A 223 31.85 14.56 24.52
CA LEU A 223 31.74 13.76 25.76
C LEU A 223 30.77 12.58 25.62
N GLN A 224 29.76 12.68 24.75
CA GLN A 224 28.78 11.62 24.53
C GLN A 224 29.30 10.51 23.58
N LEU A 225 30.42 10.76 22.91
CA LEU A 225 30.96 9.90 21.85
C LEU A 225 32.35 9.35 22.16
N ASN A 226 33.19 10.10 22.87
CA ASN A 226 34.63 9.84 23.03
C ASN A 226 34.99 8.49 23.68
N TRP A 227 34.06 7.85 24.39
CA TRP A 227 34.26 6.55 25.00
C TRP A 227 34.10 5.38 24.00
N VAL A 228 33.52 5.61 22.81
CA VAL A 228 33.37 4.60 21.73
C VAL A 228 34.00 5.03 20.42
N ASP A 229 33.85 6.30 20.07
CA ASP A 229 34.23 6.83 18.76
C ASP A 229 35.42 7.80 18.90
N ASP A 230 36.38 7.68 17.99
CA ASP A 230 37.50 8.62 17.87
C ASP A 230 36.97 10.01 17.47
N VAL A 231 37.04 10.97 18.40
CA VAL A 231 36.57 12.35 18.21
C VAL A 231 37.69 13.37 18.40
N ARG A 232 37.66 14.45 17.61
CA ARG A 232 38.59 15.59 17.77
C ARG A 232 37.97 16.91 17.34
N ARG A 233 38.58 18.02 17.76
CA ARG A 233 38.27 19.34 17.21
C ARG A 233 38.80 19.45 15.78
N ASN A 234 38.01 20.03 14.88
CA ASN A 234 38.46 20.31 13.53
C ASN A 234 39.71 21.24 13.59
N PRO A 235 40.78 20.94 12.82
CA PRO A 235 42.00 21.75 12.80
C PRO A 235 41.77 23.22 12.44
N GLU A 236 40.90 23.50 11.46
CA GLU A 236 40.61 24.84 10.94
C GLU A 236 39.58 25.58 11.80
N ASN A 237 38.57 24.86 12.33
CA ASN A 237 37.53 25.45 13.17
C ASN A 237 37.35 24.62 14.45
N LYS A 238 38.01 25.04 15.53
CA LYS A 238 38.05 24.31 16.81
C LYS A 238 36.68 24.08 17.46
N LYS A 239 35.63 24.77 17.03
CA LYS A 239 34.25 24.57 17.50
C LYS A 239 33.58 23.35 16.87
N VAL A 240 34.09 22.85 15.74
CA VAL A 240 33.46 21.78 14.95
C VAL A 240 34.00 20.42 15.37
N LEU A 241 33.09 19.45 15.54
CA LEU A 241 33.42 18.05 15.78
C LEU A 241 33.89 17.37 14.49
N GLN A 242 35.04 16.70 14.56
CA GLN A 242 35.42 15.66 13.61
C GLN A 242 35.37 14.29 14.29
N VAL A 243 35.00 13.29 13.52
CA VAL A 243 35.04 11.88 13.92
C VAL A 243 35.88 11.09 12.92
N ARG A 244 36.45 9.99 13.36
CA ARG A 244 37.18 9.06 12.47
C ARG A 244 36.20 8.10 11.80
N CYS A 245 36.46 7.79 10.53
CA CYS A 245 35.70 6.79 9.79
C CYS A 245 35.83 5.40 10.43
N THR A 246 34.72 4.70 10.62
CA THR A 246 34.67 3.34 11.19
C THR A 246 35.23 2.26 10.25
N GLU A 247 35.31 2.53 8.94
CA GLU A 247 36.00 1.63 8.01
C GLU A 247 37.49 1.57 8.38
N SER A 248 37.96 0.38 8.81
CA SER A 248 39.30 0.19 9.38
C SER A 248 40.40 0.57 8.39
N ASN A 249 40.19 0.29 7.10
CA ASN A 249 41.15 0.63 6.04
C ASN A 249 41.08 2.10 5.58
N CYS A 250 40.15 2.89 6.10
CA CYS A 250 39.97 4.29 5.69
C CYS A 250 40.71 5.27 6.60
N GLY A 251 40.49 5.19 7.92
CA GLY A 251 41.13 6.07 8.91
C GLY A 251 40.88 7.59 8.76
N LYS A 252 40.07 8.01 7.79
CA LYS A 252 39.86 9.43 7.46
C LYS A 252 39.07 10.15 8.54
N TRP A 253 39.57 11.31 8.96
CA TRP A 253 38.82 12.28 9.77
C TRP A 253 37.86 13.08 8.91
N PHE A 254 36.60 13.19 9.34
CA PHE A 254 35.59 13.96 8.63
C PHE A 254 34.60 14.60 9.60
N CYS A 255 33.89 15.63 9.14
CA CYS A 255 32.79 16.22 9.88
C CYS A 255 31.50 15.44 9.56
N PRO A 256 30.90 14.70 10.50
CA PRO A 256 29.62 14.06 10.27
C PRO A 256 28.49 15.10 10.26
N SER A 257 27.30 14.72 9.83
CA SER A 257 26.11 15.55 10.00
C SER A 257 25.65 15.54 11.47
N THR A 258 24.97 16.61 11.91
CA THR A 258 24.36 16.64 13.25
C THR A 258 23.33 15.53 13.41
N SER A 259 22.62 15.18 12.34
CA SER A 259 21.67 14.07 12.32
C SER A 259 22.35 12.73 12.58
N SER A 260 23.48 12.45 11.92
CA SER A 260 24.26 11.23 12.13
C SER A 260 24.77 11.12 13.57
N VAL A 261 25.26 12.23 14.14
CA VAL A 261 25.71 12.30 15.54
C VAL A 261 24.57 11.97 16.50
N ARG A 262 23.39 12.57 16.30
CA ARG A 262 22.21 12.28 17.13
C ARG A 262 21.74 10.84 17.02
N SER A 263 21.74 10.26 15.83
CA SER A 263 21.40 8.85 15.62
C SER A 263 22.39 7.92 16.32
N ARG A 264 23.70 8.19 16.21
CA ARG A 264 24.73 7.43 16.93
C ARG A 264 24.54 7.50 18.44
N ILE A 265 24.36 8.70 18.99
CA ILE A 265 24.09 8.90 20.43
C ILE A 265 22.79 8.18 20.85
N LYS A 266 21.73 8.21 20.04
CA LYS A 266 20.50 7.46 20.31
C LYS A 266 20.71 5.94 20.30
N VAL A 267 21.64 5.42 19.53
CA VAL A 267 21.99 3.99 19.60
C VAL A 267 22.81 3.69 20.85
N LEU A 268 23.88 4.46 21.10
CA LEU A 268 24.80 4.25 22.23
C LEU A 268 24.07 4.23 23.58
N ASN A 269 23.09 5.10 23.69
CA ASN A 269 22.31 5.25 24.89
C ASN A 269 21.10 4.23 24.92
N GLY A 270 20.89 3.37 23.91
CA GLY A 270 19.85 2.31 23.90
C GLY A 270 18.38 2.69 23.58
N ILE A 271 18.11 3.79 22.85
CA ILE A 271 16.75 4.22 22.43
C ILE A 271 16.44 3.65 21.06
N ASP A 272 17.47 3.54 20.22
CA ASP A 272 17.33 3.09 18.85
C ASP A 272 18.15 1.81 18.63
N THR A 273 17.82 1.11 17.54
CA THR A 273 18.43 -0.17 17.17
C THR A 273 19.50 0.00 16.08
N GLY A 274 20.33 -1.02 15.90
CA GLY A 274 21.46 -0.98 14.96
C GLY A 274 22.70 -0.33 15.57
N ALA A 275 23.73 -0.07 14.76
CA ALA A 275 24.99 0.51 15.23
C ALA A 275 25.13 2.02 14.93
N SER A 276 24.54 2.51 13.83
CA SER A 276 24.64 3.93 13.40
C SER A 276 26.07 4.49 13.35
N ASN A 277 27.04 3.65 12.98
CA ASN A 277 28.47 4.01 12.88
C ASN A 277 28.75 5.16 11.89
N PHE A 278 29.89 5.82 12.07
CA PHE A 278 30.32 6.95 11.26
C PHE A 278 31.13 6.53 10.03
N TYR A 279 30.65 6.89 8.83
CA TYR A 279 31.35 6.61 7.58
C TYR A 279 31.57 7.90 6.77
N CYS A 280 32.81 8.12 6.31
CA CYS A 280 33.14 9.34 5.55
C CYS A 280 32.57 9.32 4.11
N SER A 281 32.08 8.17 3.64
CA SER A 281 31.48 8.00 2.31
C SER A 281 30.60 6.75 2.26
N GLN A 282 29.70 6.69 1.27
CA GLN A 282 28.89 5.48 1.03
C GLN A 282 29.77 4.29 0.63
N LYS A 283 30.91 4.52 -0.05
CA LYS A 283 31.88 3.47 -0.38
C LYS A 283 32.41 2.81 0.89
N CYS A 284 32.89 3.61 1.86
CA CYS A 284 33.37 3.11 3.15
C CYS A 284 32.28 2.40 3.97
N LYS A 285 31.04 2.89 3.88
CA LYS A 285 29.90 2.24 4.53
C LYS A 285 29.67 0.83 3.97
N ASN A 286 29.69 0.69 2.65
CA ASN A 286 29.43 -0.59 1.98
C ASN A 286 30.60 -1.57 2.09
N SER A 287 31.84 -1.11 2.20
CA SER A 287 33.03 -1.96 2.38
C SER A 287 33.20 -2.49 3.79
N CYS A 288 32.52 -1.88 4.77
CA CYS A 288 32.75 -2.14 6.17
C CYS A 288 32.30 -3.54 6.57
N ALA A 289 33.23 -4.32 7.12
CA ALA A 289 33.00 -5.71 7.52
C ALA A 289 31.82 -5.87 8.49
N ILE A 290 31.58 -4.87 9.34
CA ILE A 290 30.49 -4.89 10.33
C ILE A 290 29.18 -4.25 9.83
N TYR A 291 29.20 -3.54 8.69
CA TYR A 291 28.00 -2.88 8.18
C TYR A 291 27.02 -3.92 7.62
N ASN A 292 25.74 -3.79 7.99
CA ASN A 292 24.66 -4.71 7.61
C ASN A 292 24.85 -6.18 8.09
N GLN A 293 25.76 -6.41 9.04
CA GLN A 293 25.87 -7.71 9.68
C GLN A 293 24.70 -7.94 10.62
N LYS A 294 24.15 -9.16 10.59
CA LYS A 294 23.10 -9.58 11.53
C LYS A 294 23.78 -10.06 12.81
N LYS A 295 23.39 -9.47 13.96
CA LYS A 295 23.90 -9.87 15.28
C LYS A 295 23.75 -11.37 15.54
N TYR A 296 22.71 -11.99 14.98
CA TYR A 296 22.53 -13.44 15.00
C TYR A 296 22.11 -14.00 13.63
N PRO A 297 22.63 -15.18 13.21
CA PRO A 297 22.16 -15.89 12.03
C PRO A 297 20.66 -16.16 12.06
N ARG A 298 20.02 -16.24 10.89
CA ARG A 298 18.61 -16.69 10.80
C ARG A 298 18.51 -18.06 11.48
N ASN A 299 17.62 -18.18 12.45
CA ASN A 299 17.35 -19.36 13.30
C ASN A 299 18.17 -19.49 14.60
N ASN A 300 19.23 -18.69 14.80
CA ASN A 300 19.90 -18.59 16.09
C ASN A 300 19.33 -17.38 16.86
N LYS A 301 18.13 -17.52 17.43
CA LYS A 301 17.72 -16.59 18.48
C LYS A 301 18.61 -16.89 19.71
N PRO A 302 19.06 -15.89 20.48
CA PRO A 302 19.70 -16.17 21.77
C PRO A 302 18.76 -17.09 22.55
N ASP A 303 19.26 -18.24 22.98
CA ASP A 303 18.43 -19.13 23.78
C ASP A 303 18.08 -18.38 25.06
N ASN A 304 16.80 -18.14 25.28
CA ASN A 304 16.30 -17.50 26.50
C ASN A 304 16.32 -18.51 27.67
N ARG A 305 17.02 -19.64 27.50
CA ARG A 305 17.17 -20.72 28.46
C ARG A 305 18.64 -20.87 28.77
N ASP A 306 19.07 -20.15 29.78
CA ASP A 306 20.22 -20.58 30.54
C ASP A 306 19.94 -20.62 32.04
N ARG A 307 18.83 -21.29 32.39
CA ARG A 307 18.53 -21.59 33.80
C ARG A 307 19.50 -22.62 34.38
N LYS A 308 20.22 -23.38 33.54
CA LYS A 308 21.09 -24.45 33.99
C LYS A 308 22.49 -23.93 34.31
N ASP A 309 23.10 -23.14 33.42
CA ASP A 309 24.45 -22.63 33.66
C ASP A 309 24.43 -21.50 34.69
N GLN A 310 23.32 -20.73 34.80
CA GLN A 310 23.13 -19.80 35.91
C GLN A 310 22.98 -20.50 37.28
N SER A 311 22.48 -21.74 37.32
CA SER A 311 22.38 -22.49 38.58
C SER A 311 23.74 -22.98 39.07
N GLU A 312 24.59 -23.41 38.14
CA GLU A 312 25.96 -23.83 38.44
C GLU A 312 26.83 -22.62 38.79
N TRP A 313 26.79 -21.56 37.99
CA TRP A 313 27.49 -20.30 38.27
C TRP A 313 27.13 -19.74 39.64
N ARG A 314 25.83 -19.68 39.96
CA ARG A 314 25.36 -19.25 41.28
C ARG A 314 25.97 -20.10 42.40
N ARG A 315 26.02 -21.42 42.22
CA ARG A 315 26.61 -22.33 43.21
C ARG A 315 28.10 -22.02 43.40
N LEU A 316 28.85 -21.87 42.30
CA LEU A 316 30.28 -21.59 42.36
C LEU A 316 30.60 -20.24 43.01
N VAL A 317 29.82 -19.19 42.73
CA VAL A 317 29.98 -17.88 43.39
C VAL A 317 29.68 -17.97 44.89
N LEU A 318 28.64 -18.71 45.29
CA LEU A 318 28.33 -18.94 46.70
C LEU A 318 29.42 -19.77 47.40
N ASP A 319 29.91 -20.83 46.75
CA ASP A 319 30.97 -21.69 47.28
C ASP A 319 32.27 -20.90 47.47
N ARG A 320 32.66 -20.06 46.49
CA ARG A 320 33.82 -19.16 46.57
C ARG A 320 33.69 -18.19 47.75
N ASP A 321 32.50 -17.62 47.92
CA ASP A 321 32.21 -16.63 48.95
C ASP A 321 31.83 -17.27 50.31
N ASN A 322 32.13 -18.56 50.49
CA ASN A 322 31.89 -19.33 51.71
C ASN A 322 30.43 -19.27 52.22
N HIS A 323 29.47 -19.17 51.30
CA HIS A 323 28.04 -18.98 51.58
C HIS A 323 27.78 -17.84 52.57
N GLU A 324 28.51 -16.73 52.40
CA GLU A 324 28.39 -15.54 53.23
C GLU A 324 28.22 -14.28 52.38
N CYS A 325 27.35 -13.37 52.82
CA CYS A 325 27.22 -12.09 52.15
C CYS A 325 28.50 -11.25 52.31
N GLN A 326 29.18 -10.99 51.20
CA GLN A 326 30.47 -10.28 51.16
C GLN A 326 30.40 -8.80 51.58
N ARG A 327 29.19 -8.28 51.86
CA ARG A 327 28.97 -6.90 52.33
C ARG A 327 28.63 -6.79 53.82
N CYS A 328 28.04 -7.82 54.42
CA CYS A 328 27.52 -7.72 55.79
C CYS A 328 27.62 -8.99 56.62
N GLY A 329 28.17 -10.07 56.06
CA GLY A 329 28.35 -11.35 56.74
C GLY A 329 27.11 -12.20 56.97
N ASN A 330 25.93 -11.75 56.50
CA ASN A 330 24.71 -12.54 56.63
C ASN A 330 24.77 -13.81 55.76
N THR A 331 24.42 -14.96 56.33
CA THR A 331 24.43 -16.28 55.66
C THR A 331 23.06 -16.73 55.12
N LYS A 332 21.99 -15.96 55.40
CA LYS A 332 20.62 -16.28 54.97
C LYS A 332 20.18 -15.49 53.74
N ASN A 333 19.39 -16.12 52.88
CA ASN A 333 18.77 -15.51 51.68
C ASN A 333 19.81 -14.90 50.73
N LEU A 334 20.84 -15.69 50.41
CA LEU A 334 21.96 -15.29 49.56
C LEU A 334 21.59 -15.31 48.07
N ILE A 335 22.24 -14.46 47.31
CA ILE A 335 22.05 -14.30 45.86
C ILE A 335 23.42 -14.01 45.25
N ALA A 336 23.76 -14.71 44.16
CA ALA A 336 24.89 -14.35 43.32
C ALA A 336 24.46 -13.17 42.41
N HIS A 337 25.15 -12.05 42.55
CA HIS A 337 24.88 -10.81 41.85
C HIS A 337 26.01 -10.54 40.84
N HIS A 338 25.68 -10.22 39.59
CA HIS A 338 26.67 -9.79 38.62
C HIS A 338 27.09 -8.35 38.89
N ILE A 339 28.40 -8.13 39.08
CA ILE A 339 28.99 -6.80 39.30
C ILE A 339 28.81 -5.93 38.04
N GLU A 340 28.94 -6.54 36.86
CA GLU A 340 28.63 -5.93 35.58
C GLU A 340 27.36 -6.52 34.97
N GLY A 341 26.52 -5.69 34.34
CA GLY A 341 25.29 -6.19 33.73
C GLY A 341 25.57 -7.18 32.59
N LEU A 342 24.76 -8.25 32.49
CA LEU A 342 24.82 -9.26 31.41
C LEU A 342 24.80 -8.67 29.98
N PHE A 343 24.26 -7.46 29.83
CA PHE A 343 24.24 -6.75 28.55
C PHE A 343 25.60 -6.13 28.19
N VAL A 344 26.37 -5.71 29.20
CA VAL A 344 27.67 -5.06 29.05
C VAL A 344 28.74 -6.11 28.77
N ASN A 345 28.71 -7.23 29.50
CA ASN A 345 29.67 -8.31 29.35
C ASN A 345 28.99 -9.68 29.17
N PRO A 346 28.35 -9.92 28.02
CA PRO A 346 27.64 -11.18 27.77
C PRO A 346 28.60 -12.37 27.61
N LEU A 347 29.84 -12.14 27.19
CA LEU A 347 30.83 -13.20 26.95
C LEU A 347 31.41 -13.75 28.25
N GLU A 348 31.67 -12.89 29.23
CA GLU A 348 32.23 -13.29 30.54
C GLU A 348 31.14 -13.50 31.59
N SER A 349 29.86 -13.51 31.19
CA SER A 349 28.71 -13.64 32.09
C SER A 349 28.70 -14.90 32.99
N ALA A 350 29.48 -15.92 32.62
CA ALA A 350 29.69 -17.17 33.35
C ALA A 350 31.00 -17.21 34.15
N ASP A 351 31.82 -16.16 34.10
CA ASP A 351 33.00 -16.03 34.94
C ASP A 351 32.57 -15.81 36.40
N ILE A 352 33.14 -16.57 37.32
CA ILE A 352 32.82 -16.48 38.74
C ILE A 352 33.31 -15.15 39.33
N ASP A 353 34.38 -14.56 38.79
CA ASP A 353 35.03 -13.37 39.31
C ASP A 353 34.21 -12.09 39.11
N ILE A 354 33.31 -12.08 38.13
CA ILE A 354 32.34 -11.00 37.93
C ILE A 354 31.09 -11.15 38.80
N GLY A 355 31.01 -12.21 39.61
CA GLY A 355 29.94 -12.46 40.57
C GLY A 355 30.31 -12.05 41.99
N ILE A 356 29.31 -11.67 42.79
CA ILE A 356 29.45 -11.45 44.24
C ILE A 356 28.24 -11.98 45.00
N THR A 357 28.48 -12.65 46.12
CA THR A 357 27.43 -13.15 47.02
C THR A 357 26.90 -12.04 47.91
N LEU A 358 25.62 -11.72 47.74
CA LEU A 358 24.90 -10.73 48.54
C LEU A 358 23.65 -11.33 49.18
N CYS A 359 23.37 -10.96 50.43
CA CYS A 359 22.05 -11.21 50.99
C CYS A 359 21.00 -10.33 50.31
N LYS A 360 19.73 -10.72 50.35
CA LYS A 360 18.62 -9.98 49.73
C LYS A 360 18.58 -8.48 50.04
N LYS A 361 18.97 -8.06 51.25
CA LYS A 361 19.04 -6.64 51.65
C LYS A 361 20.20 -5.93 50.92
N CYS A 362 21.39 -6.50 50.95
CA CYS A 362 22.58 -5.96 50.29
C CYS A 362 22.47 -5.96 48.77
N ASN A 363 21.83 -6.98 48.17
CA ASN A 363 21.56 -7.02 46.73
C ASN A 363 20.67 -5.84 46.28
N LYS A 364 19.64 -5.50 47.08
CA LYS A 364 18.80 -4.31 46.81
C LYS A 364 19.57 -2.99 46.93
N LEU A 365 20.61 -2.94 47.78
CA LEU A 365 21.46 -1.76 47.91
C LEU A 365 22.46 -1.67 46.76
N ALA A 366 23.03 -2.80 46.32
CA ALA A 366 23.90 -2.87 45.15
C ALA A 366 23.20 -2.30 43.91
N HIS A 367 21.93 -2.65 43.66
CA HIS A 367 21.18 -2.06 42.54
C HIS A 367 20.88 -0.56 42.65
N LYS A 368 21.15 0.07 43.80
CA LYS A 368 21.05 1.52 43.97
C LYS A 368 22.39 2.23 43.71
N GLU A 369 23.50 1.50 43.76
CA GLU A 369 24.85 2.03 43.54
C GLU A 369 25.05 2.41 42.07
N ILE A 370 25.94 3.37 41.84
CA ILE A 370 26.26 3.90 40.52
C ILE A 370 26.90 2.77 39.69
N GLY A 371 26.34 2.48 38.52
CA GLY A 371 26.83 1.41 37.62
C GLY A 371 26.05 0.10 37.67
N CYS A 372 25.23 -0.15 38.70
CA CYS A 372 24.53 -1.43 38.88
C CYS A 372 23.01 -1.34 38.63
N ARG A 373 22.58 -0.99 37.41
CA ARG A 373 21.14 -0.99 37.05
C ARG A 373 20.87 -1.72 35.76
N THR A 374 19.80 -2.52 35.78
CA THR A 374 19.37 -3.43 34.71
C THR A 374 19.04 -2.74 33.38
N ILE A 375 19.00 -1.40 33.30
CA ILE A 375 18.56 -0.65 32.10
C ILE A 375 19.10 0.80 31.94
N ASP A 376 19.88 1.36 32.87
CA ASP A 376 20.23 2.81 32.84
C ASP A 376 21.72 3.12 32.58
N LEU A 377 22.07 3.36 31.32
CA LEU A 377 23.09 4.36 30.91
C LEU A 377 22.46 5.37 29.95
N ARG A 378 21.38 6.02 30.41
CA ARG A 378 20.90 7.31 29.89
C ARG A 378 20.65 8.30 30.99
N ARG A 379 21.72 8.97 31.40
CA ARG A 379 21.80 10.40 31.71
C ARG A 379 23.04 10.58 32.57
N GLU A 380 24.16 10.83 31.90
CA GLU A 380 25.13 11.74 32.48
C GLU A 380 24.50 13.13 32.55
N SER A 381 24.26 13.57 33.77
CA SER A 381 24.16 14.96 34.17
C SER A 381 24.59 14.91 35.63
N ILE A 382 25.80 15.28 36.03
CA ILE A 382 26.45 16.56 35.83
C ILE A 382 27.89 16.41 36.34
N CYS A 383 28.86 17.04 35.66
CA CYS A 383 30.18 17.31 36.20
C CYS A 383 30.10 17.92 37.60
N ASN A 384 30.85 17.38 38.56
CA ASN A 384 31.56 18.24 39.50
C ASN A 384 32.94 17.62 39.73
N GLU A 385 33.95 18.36 39.29
CA GLU A 385 35.32 18.22 39.77
C GLU A 385 35.38 18.51 41.28
N SER A 386 36.46 18.00 41.89
CA SER A 386 37.03 18.30 43.22
C SER A 386 36.77 17.28 44.35
N TYR A 387 37.86 16.99 45.07
CA TYR A 387 38.11 16.04 46.17
C TYR A 387 38.65 14.66 45.73
N LEU A 388 39.98 14.57 45.51
CA LEU A 388 41.02 14.17 46.48
C LEU A 388 41.00 12.64 46.70
N HIS A 389 41.95 11.92 46.10
CA HIS A 389 43.21 11.47 46.70
C HIS A 389 43.05 10.58 47.95
N SER A 390 43.92 9.57 47.97
CA SER A 390 44.45 8.83 49.13
C SER A 390 43.66 7.65 49.68
N TYR A 391 44.41 6.56 49.87
CA TYR A 391 44.17 5.34 50.65
C TYR A 391 43.51 4.14 49.95
N CYS A 392 44.35 3.37 49.25
CA CYS A 392 44.55 1.96 49.64
C CYS A 392 46.05 1.74 49.84
N VAL A 393 46.38 1.45 51.10
CA VAL A 393 47.58 0.72 51.54
C VAL A 393 47.48 -0.72 51.04
#